data_AF-A0A850ABM7-F1
#
_entry.id   AF-A0A850ABM7-F1
#
_cell.length_a   1.000
_cell.length_b   1.000
_cell.length_c   1.000
_cell.angle_alpha   90.00
_cell.angle_beta   90.00
_cell.angle_gamma   90.00
#
_symmetry.space_group_name_H-M   'P 1'
#
loop_
_entity.id
_entity.type
_entity.pdbx_description
1 polymer ?
#
loop_
_entity_poly.entity_id
_entity_poly.type
_entity_poly.pdbx_seq_one_letter_code
_entity_poly.pdbx_strand_id
1 'polypeptide(L)' 'GAGGGAGGGWGLLGMQERAGLLGGSILIDAAPGQGTAITVHIPLLTERNHESADSIVVGG' A
#
# COMPACT_ATOMS: atom_id res chain seq x y z
N GLY A 1 -21.45 -10.54 -23.80
CA GLY A 1 -20.19 -10.81 -23.10
C GLY A 1 -20.41 -10.53 -21.63
N ALA A 2 -20.38 -11.56 -20.79
CA ALA A 2 -20.51 -11.43 -19.34
C ALA A 2 -19.18 -11.86 -18.72
N GLY A 3 -18.30 -10.89 -18.44
CA GLY A 3 -17.00 -11.14 -17.85
C GLY A 3 -17.04 -10.93 -16.34
N GLY A 4 -16.84 -12.02 -15.58
CA GLY A 4 -16.10 -11.97 -14.31
C GLY A 4 -16.90 -11.88 -13.00
N GLY A 5 -17.40 -13.03 -12.54
CA GLY A 5 -17.24 -13.49 -11.14
C GLY A 5 -17.90 -12.70 -10.00
N ALA A 6 -19.20 -12.89 -9.79
CA ALA A 6 -19.87 -12.62 -8.52
C ALA A 6 -19.55 -13.70 -7.46
N GLY A 7 -18.27 -13.99 -7.24
CA GLY A 7 -17.80 -14.89 -6.21
C GLY A 7 -16.74 -14.18 -5.38
N GLY A 8 -16.95 -14.10 -4.06
CA GLY A 8 -16.03 -13.43 -3.13
C GLY A 8 -14.60 -13.94 -3.31
N GLY A 9 -13.80 -13.20 -4.06
CA GLY A 9 -12.43 -13.55 -4.39
C GLY A 9 -11.48 -13.02 -3.32
N TRP A 10 -10.50 -13.84 -2.96
CA TRP A 10 -9.44 -13.46 -2.01
C TRP A 10 -8.56 -12.30 -2.48
N GLY A 11 -8.66 -11.90 -3.75
CA GLY A 11 -7.90 -10.79 -4.31
C GLY A 11 -8.20 -9.48 -3.60
N LEU A 12 -9.46 -9.03 -3.66
CA LEU A 12 -9.85 -7.74 -3.09
C LEU A 12 -9.86 -7.76 -1.55
N LEU A 13 -10.33 -8.86 -0.95
CA LEU A 13 -10.27 -9.05 0.50
C LEU A 13 -8.82 -8.97 1.00
N GLY A 14 -7.91 -9.71 0.36
CA GLY A 14 -6.50 -9.67 0.73
C GLY A 14 -5.86 -8.30 0.51
N MET A 15 -6.31 -7.53 -0.48
CA MET A 15 -5.85 -6.14 -0.66
C MET A 15 -6.30 -5.26 0.52
N GLN A 16 -7.55 -5.38 0.95
CA GLN A 16 -8.09 -4.63 2.09
C GLN A 16 -7.35 -4.98 3.39
N GLU A 17 -7.13 -6.27 3.65
CA GLU A 17 -6.37 -6.75 4.82
C GLU A 17 -4.94 -6.20 4.82
N ARG A 18 -4.21 -6.31 3.71
CA ARG A 18 -2.82 -5.82 3.60
C ARG A 18 -2.72 -4.30 3.73
N ALA A 19 -3.65 -3.54 3.15
CA ALA A 19 -3.68 -2.10 3.32
C ALA A 19 -3.93 -1.73 4.79
N GLY A 20 -4.88 -2.40 5.45
CA GLY A 20 -5.19 -2.19 6.86
C GLY A 20 -4.02 -2.51 7.81
N LEU A 21 -3.27 -3.58 7.54
CA LEU A 21 -2.06 -3.93 8.30
C LEU A 21 -0.98 -2.84 8.27
N LEU A 22 -0.95 -2.04 7.19
CA LEU A 22 -0.02 -0.91 7.03
C LEU A 22 -0.62 0.43 7.49
N GLY A 23 -1.78 0.42 8.15
CA GLY A 23 -2.50 1.64 8.53
C GLY A 23 -3.03 2.45 7.33
N GLY A 24 -3.14 1.80 6.18
CA GLY A 24 -3.60 2.39 4.94
C GLY A 24 -5.10 2.17 4.68
N SER A 25 -5.53 2.60 3.50
CA SER A 25 -6.91 2.49 3.05
C SER A 25 -7.00 2.14 1.56
N ILE A 26 -8.18 1.69 1.13
CA ILE A 26 -8.50 1.35 -0.25
C ILE A 26 -9.77 2.07 -0.69
N LEU A 27 -9.75 2.61 -1.90
CA LEU A 27 -10.90 3.12 -2.63
C LEU A 27 -11.07 2.32 -3.92
N ILE A 28 -12.32 1.97 -4.25
CA ILE A 28 -12.67 1.25 -5.47
C ILE A 28 -13.69 2.10 -6.21
N ASP A 29 -13.35 2.50 -7.43
CA ASP A 29 -14.24 3.20 -8.33
C ASP A 29 -14.53 2.30 -9.54
N ALA A 30 -15.80 1.96 -9.74
CA ALA A 30 -16.21 1.05 -10.79
C ALA A 30 -17.59 1.44 -11.31
N ALA A 31 -17.72 1.47 -12.63
CA ALA A 31 -19.00 1.69 -13.30
C ALA A 31 -19.13 0.80 -14.55
N PRO A 32 -20.34 0.30 -14.86
CA PRO A 32 -20.57 -0.53 -16.05
C PRO A 32 -20.06 0.14 -17.32
N GLY A 33 -19.23 -0.57 -18.08
CA GLY A 33 -18.67 -0.07 -19.35
C GLY A 33 -17.57 0.99 -19.21
N GLN A 34 -17.16 1.37 -17.99
CA GLN A 34 -16.06 2.31 -17.75
C GLN A 34 -14.80 1.61 -17.20
N GLY A 35 -14.91 0.35 -16.81
CA GLY A 35 -13.85 -0.40 -16.16
C GLY A 35 -13.84 -0.18 -14.65
N THR A 36 -12.69 -0.45 -14.04
CA THR A 36 -12.49 -0.43 -12.58
C THR A 36 -11.15 0.21 -12.27
N ALA A 37 -11.15 1.17 -11.35
CA ALA A 37 -9.96 1.76 -10.75
C ALA A 37 -9.90 1.40 -9.26
N ILE A 38 -8.71 1.01 -8.79
CA ILE A 38 -8.44 0.74 -7.38
C ILE A 38 -7.31 1.66 -6.93
N THR A 39 -7.54 2.44 -5.89
CA THR A 39 -6.55 3.33 -5.28
C THR A 39 -6.21 2.83 -3.89
N VAL A 40 -4.92 2.66 -3.61
CA VAL A 40 -4.40 2.25 -2.29
C VAL A 40 -3.62 3.43 -1.72
N HIS A 41 -3.96 3.85 -0.51
CA HIS A 41 -3.22 4.89 0.21
C HIS A 41 -2.51 4.26 1.41
N ILE A 42 -1.18 4.32 1.43
CA ILE A 42 -0.35 3.83 2.54
C ILE A 42 0.43 5.02 3.12
N PRO A 43 0.34 5.30 4.44
CA PRO A 43 1.14 6.36 5.05
C PRO A 43 2.62 6.01 4.99
N LEU A 44 3.46 7.00 4.63
CA LEU A 44 4.91 6.84 4.65
C LEU A 44 5.42 6.95 6.10
N LEU A 45 6.00 5.88 6.62
CA LEU A 45 6.70 5.90 7.90
C LEU A 45 8.12 6.42 7.68
N THR A 46 8.41 7.64 8.12
CA THR A 46 9.79 8.18 8.09
C THR A 46 10.54 7.64 9.30
N GLU A 47 11.50 6.75 9.07
CA GLU A 47 12.54 6.49 10.06
C GLU A 47 13.58 7.62 9.98
N ARG A 48 13.51 8.56 10.93
CA ARG A 48 14.63 9.48 11.15
C ARG A 48 15.74 8.74 11.89
N ASN A 49 16.61 8.05 11.15
CA ASN A 49 17.98 7.83 11.62
C ASN A 49 18.92 7.45 10.47
N HIS A 50 19.52 8.45 9.83
CA HIS A 50 20.82 8.29 9.19
C HIS A 50 21.80 9.24 9.89
N GLU A 51 22.11 8.95 11.15
CA GLU A 51 23.26 9.55 11.81
C GLU A 51 24.49 8.83 11.25
N SER A 52 25.17 9.43 10.25
CA SER A 52 26.48 8.97 9.81
C SER A 52 27.47 9.18 10.95
N ALA A 53 27.72 8.13 11.74
CA ALA A 53 28.84 8.09 12.67
C ALA A 53 30.12 7.78 11.88
N ASP A 54 30.72 8.80 11.27
CA ASP A 54 32.16 8.81 10.99
C ASP A 54 32.82 9.82 11.94
N SER A 55 32.95 9.44 13.20
CA SER A 55 33.85 10.15 14.10
C SER A 55 35.25 9.54 13.95
N ILE A 56 36.04 10.06 13.00
CA ILE A 56 37.48 9.80 12.99
C ILE A 56 38.07 10.48 14.22
N VAL A 57 38.42 9.67 15.21
CA VAL A 57 39.26 10.10 16.34
C VAL A 57 40.69 10.31 15.83
N VAL A 58 41.09 11.58 15.65
CA VAL A 58 42.51 11.91 15.49
C VAL A 58 43.14 11.88 16.87
N GLY A 59 43.83 10.78 17.19
CA GLY A 59 44.70 10.67 18.35
C GLY A 59 45.84 11.68 18.27
N GLY A 60 46.21 12.22 19.44
CA GLY A 60 47.26 13.23 19.63
C GLY A 60 48.68 12.71 19.49
#